data_AF-A0A257NWS0-F1
#
_entry.id   AF-A0A257NWS0-F1
#
_cell.length_a   1.000
_cell.length_b   1.000
_cell.length_c   1.000
_cell.angle_alpha   90.00
_cell.angle_beta   90.00
_cell.angle_gamma   90.00
#
_symmetry.space_group_name_H-M   'P 1'
#
loop_
_entity.id
_entity.type
_entity.pdbx_description
1 polymer ?
#
loop_
_entity_poly.entity_id
_entity_poly.type
_entity_poly.pdbx_seq_one_letter_code
_entity_poly.pdbx_strand_id
1 'polypeptide(L)'
;MNAIRFLLGQKLIELESVSPTLTVLNYLRYEQKKIGTKEGCAEGDCGACTVGVAELKDGQLHYRAVNACIVFLVTLDGKQLLTVEDLKTANGNFHPVQQSMVDCHASQCGFCTPGFVMSGFAEFQNRQCSPKNRLKTMSDEYQTTQLTQIFAGNLCRCTGYGPIIEAGKSWLEQAENTPPQDRACIVAALKAIEPLESKQQRSDEQTYIQPSSVSELTEVLAQNPNATLLAGGTDVGLWVTKQHKILNQVIYLGQIEALKQIECSSNRLEIGAAVTYSEAMPILIQHFPMMEEYLYRHSSTQIRNSGTIVGN
;
A
#
# COMPACT_ATOMS: atom_id res chain seq x y z
N MET A 1 4.06 2.12 24.78
CA MET A 1 3.25 3.31 24.42
C MET A 1 2.14 2.86 23.49
N ASN A 2 0.87 3.17 23.79
CA ASN A 2 -0.27 2.68 23.00
C ASN A 2 -0.57 3.48 21.73
N ALA A 3 0.14 4.58 21.47
CA ALA A 3 -0.10 5.43 20.31
C ALA A 3 0.19 4.71 18.97
N ILE A 4 -0.62 4.98 17.95
CA ILE A 4 -0.32 4.65 16.56
C ILE A 4 0.68 5.69 16.05
N ARG A 5 1.83 5.23 15.56
CA ARG A 5 2.93 6.11 15.13
C ARG A 5 3.33 5.80 13.70
N PHE A 6 3.32 6.80 12.84
CA PHE A 6 3.72 6.67 11.44
C PHE A 6 4.29 7.97 10.92
N LEU A 7 5.01 7.91 9.79
CA LEU A 7 5.48 9.11 9.11
C LEU A 7 4.46 9.53 8.04
N LEU A 8 3.98 10.77 8.04
CA LEU A 8 3.27 11.38 6.91
C LEU A 8 4.25 12.25 6.13
N GLY A 9 4.66 11.79 4.94
CA GLY A 9 5.84 12.32 4.28
C GLY A 9 7.06 12.12 5.18
N GLN A 10 7.61 13.21 5.71
CA GLN A 10 8.74 13.20 6.65
C GLN A 10 8.33 13.52 8.10
N LYS A 11 7.05 13.86 8.33
CA LYS A 11 6.56 14.29 9.66
C LYS A 11 6.11 13.09 10.46
N LEU A 12 6.61 12.94 11.69
CA LEU A 12 6.06 11.98 12.65
C LEU A 12 4.65 12.38 13.07
N ILE A 13 3.73 11.43 12.97
CA ILE A 13 2.36 11.52 13.47
C ILE A 13 2.22 10.50 14.60
N GLU A 14 1.65 10.95 15.73
CA GLU A 14 1.35 10.11 16.88
C GLU A 14 -0.12 10.31 17.26
N LEU A 15 -0.89 9.22 17.28
CA LEU A 15 -2.33 9.23 17.57
C LEU A 15 -2.62 8.36 18.78
N GLU A 16 -3.07 8.96 19.88
CA GLU A 16 -3.38 8.25 21.13
C GLU A 16 -4.79 7.65 21.15
N SER A 17 -5.73 8.28 20.45
CA SER A 17 -7.11 7.80 20.29
C SER A 17 -7.56 8.06 18.87
N VAL A 18 -7.78 6.99 18.11
CA VAL A 18 -8.26 7.05 16.73
C VAL A 18 -9.27 5.93 16.50
N SER A 19 -10.31 6.21 15.72
CA SER A 19 -11.30 5.19 15.34
C SER A 19 -10.59 4.04 14.59
N PRO A 20 -10.85 2.76 14.95
CA PRO A 20 -10.27 1.61 14.27
C PRO A 20 -10.62 1.55 12.77
N THR A 21 -11.67 2.25 12.38
CA THR A 21 -12.23 2.27 11.02
C THR A 21 -12.03 3.61 10.30
N LEU A 22 -11.25 4.55 10.87
CA LEU A 22 -10.88 5.77 10.17
C LEU A 22 -10.04 5.42 8.94
N THR A 23 -10.55 5.70 7.74
CA THR A 23 -9.83 5.44 6.50
C THR A 23 -8.69 6.44 6.31
N VAL A 24 -7.61 6.00 5.67
CA VAL A 24 -6.48 6.87 5.32
C VAL A 24 -6.96 8.06 4.48
N LEU A 25 -7.90 7.83 3.57
CA LEU A 25 -8.46 8.88 2.71
C LEU A 25 -9.16 9.98 3.52
N ASN A 26 -10.00 9.59 4.49
CA ASN A 26 -10.73 10.54 5.32
C ASN A 26 -9.77 11.34 6.21
N TYR A 27 -8.79 10.68 6.82
CA TYR A 27 -7.74 11.35 7.60
C TYR A 27 -6.99 12.39 6.76
N LEU A 28 -6.52 12.01 5.56
CA LEU A 28 -5.79 12.91 4.68
C LEU A 28 -6.62 14.14 4.27
N ARG A 29 -7.87 13.93 3.88
CA ARG A 29 -8.71 15.00 3.32
C ARG A 29 -9.33 15.90 4.40
N TYR A 30 -9.84 15.31 5.47
CA TYR A 30 -10.63 16.04 6.46
C TYR A 30 -9.78 16.55 7.63
N GLU A 31 -8.75 15.81 8.06
CA GLU A 31 -7.89 16.23 9.17
C GLU A 31 -6.63 16.92 8.68
N GLN A 32 -5.90 16.31 7.74
CA GLN A 32 -4.63 16.86 7.24
C GLN A 32 -4.81 17.89 6.11
N LYS A 33 -6.03 18.02 5.56
CA LYS A 33 -6.36 18.89 4.42
C LYS A 33 -5.47 18.67 3.18
N LYS A 34 -4.88 17.48 3.05
CA LYS A 34 -4.12 17.02 1.87
C LYS A 34 -5.09 16.43 0.85
N ILE A 35 -5.68 17.32 0.06
CA ILE A 35 -6.80 17.01 -0.84
C ILE A 35 -6.37 16.51 -2.23
N GLY A 36 -5.07 16.33 -2.49
CA GLY A 36 -4.54 15.76 -3.72
C GLY A 36 -5.02 14.33 -3.96
N THR A 37 -5.08 13.53 -2.89
CA THR A 37 -5.70 12.19 -2.91
C THR A 37 -7.23 12.31 -3.04
N LYS A 38 -7.83 11.59 -4.00
CA LYS A 38 -9.25 11.76 -4.37
C LYS A 38 -10.11 10.59 -3.96
N GLU A 39 -11.36 10.88 -3.62
CA GLU A 39 -12.42 9.88 -3.53
C GLU A 39 -13.12 9.77 -4.89
N GLY A 40 -13.11 8.57 -5.49
CA GLY A 40 -13.83 8.33 -6.75
C GLY A 40 -14.95 7.29 -6.58
N CYS A 41 -14.59 6.07 -6.15
CA CYS A 41 -15.53 4.96 -5.98
C CYS A 41 -15.76 4.54 -4.52
N ALA A 42 -14.80 4.80 -3.61
CA ALA A 42 -14.80 4.33 -2.21
C ALA A 42 -14.86 2.80 -2.01
N GLU A 43 -14.41 2.01 -3.00
CA GLU A 43 -14.36 0.54 -2.93
C GLU A 43 -13.05 -0.08 -3.46
N GLY A 44 -12.03 0.75 -3.70
CA GLY A 44 -10.73 0.27 -4.17
C GLY A 44 -10.62 0.03 -5.69
N ASP A 45 -11.71 0.17 -6.44
CA ASP A 45 -11.76 -0.15 -7.87
C ASP A 45 -11.08 0.90 -8.77
N CYS A 46 -11.35 2.19 -8.55
CA CYS A 46 -10.92 3.24 -9.50
C CYS A 46 -9.47 3.74 -9.33
N GLY A 47 -8.83 3.47 -8.19
CA GLY A 47 -7.46 3.91 -7.88
C GLY A 47 -7.22 5.41 -7.76
N ALA A 48 -8.23 6.28 -7.85
CA ALA A 48 -8.06 7.74 -7.69
C ALA A 48 -7.54 8.14 -6.29
N CYS A 49 -7.74 7.24 -5.31
CA CYS A 49 -7.28 7.37 -3.93
C CYS A 49 -5.91 6.72 -3.67
N THR A 50 -5.16 6.35 -4.72
CA THR A 50 -3.89 5.64 -4.52
C THR A 50 -2.89 6.51 -3.76
N VAL A 51 -2.29 5.93 -2.73
CA VAL A 51 -1.20 6.50 -1.93
C VAL A 51 -0.04 5.50 -1.88
N GLY A 52 1.16 5.99 -1.57
CA GLY A 52 2.32 5.14 -1.33
C GLY A 52 2.45 4.83 0.15
N VAL A 53 2.67 3.57 0.50
CA VAL A 53 3.05 3.14 1.86
C VAL A 53 4.42 2.50 1.79
N ALA A 54 5.37 3.02 2.55
CA ALA A 54 6.70 2.43 2.70
C ALA A 54 6.83 1.75 4.06
N GLU A 55 7.43 0.57 4.08
CA GLU A 55 7.75 -0.18 5.30
C GLU A 55 9.15 -0.77 5.20
N LEU A 56 9.75 -1.09 6.35
CA LEU A 56 11.03 -1.78 6.39
C LEU A 56 10.80 -3.29 6.29
N LYS A 57 11.50 -3.93 5.36
CA LYS A 57 11.64 -5.39 5.26
C LYS A 57 13.12 -5.71 5.10
N ASP A 58 13.66 -6.56 5.97
CA ASP A 58 15.09 -6.93 5.97
C ASP A 58 16.04 -5.72 5.94
N GLY A 59 15.66 -4.65 6.64
CA GLY A 59 16.42 -3.39 6.70
C GLY A 59 16.36 -2.52 5.44
N GLN A 60 15.57 -2.91 4.43
CA GLN A 60 15.36 -2.16 3.19
C GLN A 60 13.94 -1.58 3.13
N LEU A 61 13.79 -0.43 2.47
CA LEU A 61 12.48 0.15 2.23
C LEU A 61 11.78 -0.59 1.10
N HIS A 62 10.53 -0.95 1.35
CA HIS A 62 9.63 -1.52 0.36
C HIS A 62 8.40 -0.63 0.21
N TYR A 63 8.08 -0.24 -1.02
CA TYR A 63 6.99 0.68 -1.32
C TYR A 63 5.82 -0.07 -1.95
N ARG A 64 4.62 0.15 -1.40
CA ARG A 64 3.37 -0.41 -1.91
C ARG A 64 2.42 0.72 -2.29
N ALA A 65 1.86 0.63 -3.50
CA ALA A 65 0.70 1.44 -3.86
C ALA A 65 -0.55 0.79 -3.25
N VAL A 66 -1.37 1.55 -2.53
CA VAL A 66 -2.59 1.04 -1.88
C VAL A 66 -3.76 2.01 -2.02
N ASN A 67 -4.99 1.52 -1.90
CA ASN A 67 -6.20 2.34 -1.97
C ASN A 67 -6.53 2.97 -0.62
N ALA A 68 -6.27 4.28 -0.46
CA ALA A 68 -6.51 4.98 0.81
C ALA A 68 -7.98 4.95 1.28
N CYS A 69 -8.93 4.72 0.37
CA CYS A 69 -10.35 4.70 0.72
C CYS A 69 -10.76 3.49 1.56
N ILE A 70 -10.08 2.35 1.45
CA ILE A 70 -10.45 1.09 2.13
C ILE A 70 -9.38 0.58 3.11
N VAL A 71 -8.23 1.25 3.18
CA VAL A 71 -7.20 0.99 4.20
C VAL A 71 -7.48 1.86 5.42
N PHE A 72 -7.48 1.26 6.61
CA PHE A 72 -7.65 1.98 7.87
C PHE A 72 -6.33 2.52 8.39
N LEU A 73 -6.39 3.72 8.97
CA LEU A 73 -5.23 4.49 9.41
C LEU A 73 -4.40 3.75 10.47
N VAL A 74 -5.06 3.02 11.37
CA VAL A 74 -4.42 2.22 12.43
C VAL A 74 -3.43 1.18 11.89
N THR A 75 -3.60 0.70 10.66
CA THR A 75 -2.71 -0.29 10.03
C THR A 75 -1.36 0.30 9.58
N LEU A 76 -1.19 1.63 9.66
CA LEU A 76 0.03 2.33 9.27
C LEU A 76 1.07 2.44 10.40
N ASP A 77 0.78 1.91 11.58
CA ASP A 77 1.72 1.89 12.71
C ASP A 77 3.08 1.28 12.28
N GLY A 78 4.16 2.03 12.47
CA GLY A 78 5.51 1.67 12.03
C GLY A 78 5.85 1.97 10.56
N LYS A 79 4.97 2.63 9.81
CA LYS A 79 5.11 2.82 8.35
C LYS A 79 5.27 4.29 7.96
N GLN A 80 5.59 4.52 6.69
CA GLN A 80 5.56 5.84 6.07
C GLN A 80 4.42 5.91 5.06
N LEU A 81 3.57 6.94 5.18
CA LEU A 81 2.53 7.30 4.23
C LEU A 81 3.00 8.45 3.34
N LEU A 82 2.87 8.29 2.04
CA LEU A 82 3.26 9.25 1.01
C LEU A 82 2.07 9.56 0.11
N THR A 83 1.85 10.85 -0.15
CA THR A 83 0.78 11.37 -0.99
C THR A 83 1.35 12.14 -2.17
N VAL A 84 0.52 12.45 -3.18
CA VAL A 84 0.96 13.17 -4.38
C VAL A 84 1.60 14.53 -4.07
N GLU A 85 1.18 15.17 -2.98
CA GLU A 85 1.75 16.44 -2.51
C GLU A 85 3.19 16.31 -1.98
N ASP A 86 3.58 15.13 -1.51
CA ASP A 86 4.90 14.87 -0.91
C ASP A 86 5.99 14.61 -1.95
N LEU A 87 5.62 14.49 -3.23
CA LEU A 87 6.54 14.15 -4.32
C LEU A 87 7.35 15.35 -4.83
N LYS A 88 6.90 16.58 -4.56
CA LYS A 88 7.66 17.77 -4.96
C LYS A 88 9.01 17.80 -4.24
N THR A 89 10.06 18.08 -4.99
CA THR A 89 11.40 18.29 -4.43
C THR A 89 11.42 19.54 -3.55
N ALA A 90 12.44 19.67 -2.69
CA ALA A 90 12.64 20.85 -1.84
C ALA A 90 12.74 22.16 -2.66
N ASN A 91 13.20 22.09 -3.91
CA ASN A 91 13.31 23.22 -4.83
C ASN A 91 12.00 23.50 -5.60
N GLY A 92 10.91 22.78 -5.30
CA GLY A 92 9.61 22.93 -5.94
C GLY A 92 9.44 22.19 -7.27
N ASN A 93 10.50 21.55 -7.79
CA ASN A 93 10.43 20.76 -9.02
C ASN A 93 9.57 19.51 -8.82
N PHE A 94 8.89 19.10 -9.89
CA PHE A 94 8.13 17.85 -9.93
C PHE A 94 9.04 16.63 -9.83
N HIS A 95 8.50 15.57 -9.22
CA HIS A 95 9.08 14.24 -9.33
C HIS A 95 9.05 13.77 -10.79
N PRO A 96 10.00 12.95 -11.28
CA PRO A 96 9.99 12.40 -12.65
C PRO A 96 8.62 11.88 -13.10
N VAL A 97 7.96 11.07 -12.26
CA VAL A 97 6.61 10.54 -12.54
C VAL A 97 5.56 11.65 -12.74
N GLN A 98 5.64 12.75 -11.98
CA GLN A 98 4.74 13.90 -12.17
C GLN A 98 5.08 14.67 -13.45
N GLN A 99 6.37 14.88 -13.72
CA GLN A 99 6.85 15.61 -14.89
C GLN A 99 6.47 14.89 -16.19
N SER A 100 6.66 13.57 -16.26
CA SER A 100 6.26 12.77 -17.43
C SER A 100 4.76 12.85 -17.71
N MET A 101 3.90 13.01 -16.69
CA MET A 101 2.47 13.21 -16.93
C MET A 101 2.16 14.53 -17.64
N VAL A 102 2.94 15.58 -17.37
CA VAL A 102 2.83 16.88 -18.02
C VAL A 102 3.36 16.79 -19.45
N ASP A 103 4.57 16.27 -19.61
CA ASP A 103 5.30 16.26 -20.89
C ASP A 103 4.62 15.38 -21.94
N CYS A 104 4.01 14.28 -21.52
CA CYS A 104 3.31 13.35 -22.42
C CYS A 104 1.81 13.67 -22.56
N HIS A 105 1.31 14.80 -22.05
CA HIS A 105 -0.11 15.16 -22.09
C HIS A 105 -1.03 14.10 -21.46
N ALA A 106 -0.57 13.45 -20.40
CA ALA A 106 -1.24 12.32 -19.76
C ALA A 106 -2.35 12.72 -18.78
N SER A 107 -2.76 13.99 -18.77
CA SER A 107 -3.78 14.53 -17.87
C SER A 107 -4.70 15.49 -18.61
N GLN A 108 -6.01 15.22 -18.56
CA GLN A 108 -7.06 16.12 -19.07
C GLN A 108 -7.85 16.73 -17.90
N CYS A 109 -8.90 16.04 -17.40
CA CYS A 109 -9.67 16.53 -16.25
C CYS A 109 -8.87 16.56 -14.94
N GLY A 110 -7.75 15.82 -14.87
CA GLY A 110 -6.83 15.81 -13.73
C GLY A 110 -7.26 14.99 -12.52
N PHE A 111 -8.50 14.48 -12.48
CA PHE A 111 -9.03 13.85 -11.27
C PHE A 111 -8.35 12.51 -10.92
N CYS A 112 -8.09 11.67 -11.92
CA CYS A 112 -7.41 10.38 -11.72
C CYS A 112 -5.88 10.50 -11.65
N THR A 113 -5.32 11.63 -12.10
CA THR A 113 -3.86 11.83 -12.25
C THR A 113 -3.08 11.55 -10.97
N PRO A 114 -3.51 12.00 -9.76
CA PRO A 114 -2.85 11.63 -8.51
C PRO A 114 -2.71 10.12 -8.30
N GLY A 115 -3.75 9.34 -8.64
CA GLY A 115 -3.73 7.89 -8.48
C GLY A 115 -2.70 7.19 -9.38
N PHE A 116 -2.63 7.59 -10.66
CA PHE A 116 -1.62 7.09 -11.58
C PHE A 116 -0.20 7.50 -11.14
N VAL A 117 -0.03 8.76 -10.72
CA VAL A 117 1.26 9.25 -10.21
C VAL A 117 1.73 8.43 -9.01
N MET A 118 0.86 8.15 -8.05
CA MET A 118 1.26 7.39 -6.86
C MET A 118 1.54 5.91 -7.16
N SER A 119 0.86 5.32 -8.14
CA SER A 119 1.13 3.94 -8.58
C SER A 119 2.50 3.85 -9.27
N GLY A 120 2.81 4.78 -10.18
CA GLY A 120 4.13 4.87 -10.81
C GLY A 120 5.23 5.24 -9.82
N PHE A 121 4.96 6.10 -8.84
CA PHE A 121 5.90 6.48 -7.79
C PHE A 121 6.32 5.29 -6.93
N ALA A 122 5.39 4.43 -6.50
CA ALA A 122 5.73 3.26 -5.71
C ALA A 122 6.68 2.32 -6.48
N GLU A 123 6.40 2.06 -7.76
CA GLU A 123 7.26 1.27 -8.62
C GLU A 123 8.63 1.93 -8.83
N PHE A 124 8.66 3.23 -9.14
CA PHE A 124 9.89 4.01 -9.28
C PHE A 124 10.77 3.84 -8.04
N GLN A 125 10.19 3.96 -6.85
CA GLN A 125 10.94 3.84 -5.60
C GLN A 125 11.47 2.43 -5.36
N ASN A 126 10.70 1.39 -5.70
CA ASN A 126 11.16 -0.01 -5.59
C ASN A 126 12.35 -0.30 -6.49
N ARG A 127 12.38 0.23 -7.72
CA ARG A 127 13.53 0.13 -8.63
C ARG A 127 14.78 0.82 -8.07
N GLN A 128 14.59 1.95 -7.40
CA GLN A 128 15.68 2.64 -6.69
C GLN A 128 16.17 1.87 -5.45
N CYS A 129 15.30 1.11 -4.77
CA CYS A 129 15.68 0.29 -3.60
C CYS A 129 16.40 -1.00 -3.99
N SER A 130 16.03 -1.63 -5.11
CA SER A 130 16.56 -2.92 -5.53
C SER A 130 17.21 -2.82 -6.91
N PRO A 131 18.50 -2.43 -6.98
CA PRO A 131 19.25 -2.38 -8.24
C PRO A 131 19.31 -3.70 -9.01
N LYS A 132 19.04 -4.84 -8.35
CA LYS A 132 19.01 -6.17 -9.00
C LYS A 132 17.80 -6.34 -9.92
N ASN A 133 16.73 -5.57 -9.70
CA ASN A 133 15.51 -5.60 -10.52
C ASN A 133 15.56 -4.59 -11.68
N ARG A 134 16.67 -3.84 -11.79
CA ARG A 134 16.91 -2.90 -12.88
C ARG A 134 17.29 -3.63 -14.16
N LEU A 135 16.59 -3.33 -15.24
CA LEU A 135 16.84 -3.92 -16.55
C LEU A 135 17.49 -2.86 -17.44
N LYS A 136 18.72 -3.12 -17.89
CA LYS A 136 19.48 -2.19 -18.74
C LYS A 136 18.80 -1.92 -20.10
N THR A 137 17.96 -2.83 -20.57
CA THR A 137 17.21 -2.66 -21.82
C THR A 137 15.92 -3.46 -21.74
N MET A 138 14.78 -2.82 -21.99
CA MET A 138 13.47 -3.45 -21.99
C MET A 138 12.82 -3.20 -23.36
N SER A 139 12.27 -4.25 -23.99
CA SER A 139 11.48 -4.07 -25.22
C SER A 139 10.25 -3.22 -24.93
N ASP A 140 9.73 -2.53 -25.96
CA ASP A 140 8.53 -1.71 -25.84
C ASP A 140 7.31 -2.51 -25.34
N GLU A 141 7.17 -3.75 -25.83
CA GLU A 141 6.13 -4.68 -25.40
C GLU A 141 6.25 -5.02 -23.91
N TYR A 142 7.46 -5.32 -23.43
CA TYR A 142 7.67 -5.65 -22.03
C TYR A 142 7.41 -4.45 -21.10
N GLN A 143 7.85 -3.24 -21.50
CA GLN A 143 7.53 -2.02 -20.75
C GLN A 143 6.02 -1.79 -20.67
N THR A 144 5.34 -1.95 -21.81
CA THR A 144 3.87 -1.79 -21.88
C THR A 144 3.17 -2.79 -20.97
N THR A 145 3.55 -4.07 -20.99
CA THR A 145 2.97 -5.09 -20.10
C THR A 145 3.18 -4.72 -18.63
N GLN A 146 4.39 -4.34 -18.22
CA GLN A 146 4.66 -3.91 -16.84
C GLN A 146 3.78 -2.70 -16.44
N LEU A 147 3.70 -1.67 -17.28
CA LEU A 147 2.92 -0.47 -17.02
C LEU A 147 1.42 -0.76 -16.93
N THR A 148 0.89 -1.65 -17.78
CA THR A 148 -0.52 -2.06 -17.69
C THR A 148 -0.82 -2.76 -16.37
N GLN A 149 0.11 -3.55 -15.83
CA GLN A 149 -0.05 -4.18 -14.51
C GLN A 149 0.04 -3.16 -13.37
N ILE A 150 0.99 -2.22 -13.44
CA ILE A 150 1.15 -1.15 -12.44
C ILE A 150 -0.11 -0.27 -12.38
N PHE A 151 -0.69 0.04 -13.54
CA PHE A 151 -1.85 0.92 -13.67
C PHE A 151 -3.19 0.19 -13.73
N ALA A 152 -3.22 -1.14 -13.61
CA ALA A 152 -4.44 -1.95 -13.75
C ALA A 152 -5.58 -1.50 -12.81
N GLY A 153 -5.25 -0.96 -11.64
CA GLY A 153 -6.21 -0.43 -10.67
C GLY A 153 -6.50 1.05 -10.79
N ASN A 154 -6.09 1.72 -11.87
CA ASN A 154 -6.31 3.15 -12.07
C ASN A 154 -7.22 3.38 -13.28
N LEU A 155 -8.39 3.96 -13.04
CA LEU A 155 -9.36 4.25 -14.09
C LEU A 155 -9.23 5.69 -14.58
N CYS A 156 -9.16 5.86 -15.90
CA CYS A 156 -9.22 7.17 -16.55
C CYS A 156 -10.32 7.16 -17.61
N ARG A 157 -11.22 8.16 -17.55
CA ARG A 157 -12.31 8.29 -18.52
C ARG A 157 -12.00 9.25 -19.68
N CYS A 158 -10.91 10.01 -19.60
CA CYS A 158 -10.64 11.13 -20.51
C CYS A 158 -9.52 10.85 -21.52
N THR A 159 -8.40 10.25 -21.09
CA THR A 159 -7.16 10.23 -21.89
C THR A 159 -7.07 9.08 -22.88
N GLY A 160 -7.87 8.01 -22.71
CA GLY A 160 -7.73 6.79 -23.50
C GLY A 160 -6.44 6.00 -23.19
N TYR A 161 -5.78 6.26 -22.06
CA TYR A 161 -4.59 5.56 -21.54
C TYR A 161 -3.29 5.67 -22.34
N GLY A 162 -3.31 5.84 -23.67
CA GLY A 162 -2.09 5.93 -24.49
C GLY A 162 -1.06 6.93 -23.96
N PRO A 163 -1.43 8.21 -23.75
CA PRO A 163 -0.56 9.22 -23.14
C PRO A 163 -0.01 8.84 -21.75
N ILE A 164 -0.78 8.10 -20.95
CA ILE A 164 -0.37 7.65 -19.60
C ILE A 164 0.67 6.54 -19.70
N ILE A 165 0.54 5.63 -20.66
CA ILE A 165 1.54 4.59 -20.92
C ILE A 165 2.84 5.22 -21.44
N GLU A 166 2.78 6.22 -22.32
CA GLU A 166 3.97 6.94 -22.78
C GLU A 166 4.67 7.71 -21.65
N ALA A 167 3.89 8.37 -20.76
CA ALA A 167 4.44 8.92 -19.52
C ALA A 167 5.11 7.84 -18.67
N GLY A 168 4.46 6.66 -18.58
CA GLY A 168 4.96 5.41 -18.02
C GLY A 168 6.38 5.07 -18.45
N LYS A 169 6.56 4.91 -19.76
CA LYS A 169 7.84 4.56 -20.39
C LYS A 169 8.90 5.61 -20.08
N SER A 170 8.53 6.89 -20.16
CA SER A 170 9.42 8.02 -19.86
C SER A 170 10.00 7.99 -18.44
N TRP A 171 9.17 7.78 -17.41
CA TRP A 171 9.71 7.73 -16.03
C TRP A 171 10.36 6.38 -15.70
N LEU A 172 9.99 5.28 -16.38
CA LEU A 172 10.69 4.00 -16.24
C LEU A 172 12.15 4.12 -16.68
N GLU A 173 12.40 4.71 -17.85
CA GLU A 173 13.75 4.97 -18.34
C GLU A 173 14.55 5.87 -17.37
N GLN A 174 13.90 6.89 -16.81
CA GLN A 174 14.52 7.75 -15.81
C GLN A 174 14.86 6.99 -14.51
N ALA A 175 14.00 6.07 -14.06
CA ALA A 175 14.27 5.25 -12.87
C ALA A 175 15.52 4.40 -13.05
N GLU A 176 15.73 3.83 -14.22
CA GLU A 176 16.92 3.02 -14.51
C GLU A 176 18.22 3.84 -14.46
N ASN A 177 18.14 5.11 -14.88
CA ASN A 177 19.28 6.02 -14.99
C ASN A 177 19.52 6.90 -13.74
N THR A 178 18.55 7.00 -12.83
CA THR A 178 18.66 7.86 -11.63
C THR A 178 19.47 7.16 -10.54
N PRO A 179 20.51 7.78 -9.97
CA PRO A 179 21.22 7.22 -8.82
C PRO A 179 20.29 6.98 -7.62
N PRO A 180 20.46 5.89 -6.86
CA PRO A 180 19.70 5.67 -5.63
C PRO A 180 19.85 6.86 -4.67
N GLN A 181 18.73 7.30 -4.10
CA GLN A 181 18.72 8.38 -3.11
C GLN A 181 19.14 7.86 -1.74
N ASP A 182 19.77 8.71 -0.93
CA ASP A 182 20.01 8.41 0.48
C ASP A 182 18.68 8.42 1.24
N ARG A 183 18.42 7.33 1.98
CA ARG A 183 17.21 7.11 2.76
C ARG A 183 17.52 6.77 4.22
N ALA A 184 18.77 6.96 4.67
CA ALA A 184 19.22 6.60 6.01
C ALA A 184 18.35 7.25 7.11
N CYS A 185 17.98 8.52 6.93
CA CYS A 185 17.11 9.24 7.87
C CYS A 185 15.71 8.60 7.98
N ILE A 186 15.11 8.20 6.86
CA ILE A 186 13.79 7.53 6.87
C ILE A 186 13.90 6.15 7.49
N VAL A 187 14.93 5.38 7.14
CA VAL A 187 15.18 4.06 7.74
C VAL A 187 15.35 4.18 9.27
N ALA A 188 16.15 5.14 9.74
CA ALA A 188 16.34 5.37 11.17
C ALA A 188 15.04 5.78 11.87
N ALA A 189 14.26 6.67 11.24
CA ALA A 189 12.97 7.10 11.78
C ALA A 189 11.96 5.96 11.88
N LEU A 190 11.86 5.10 10.86
CA LEU A 190 10.96 3.94 10.87
C LEU A 190 11.37 2.90 11.93
N LYS A 191 12.67 2.63 12.09
CA LYS A 191 13.17 1.78 13.19
C LYS A 191 12.80 2.32 14.57
N ALA A 192 12.82 3.64 14.74
CA ALA A 192 12.49 4.26 16.03
C ALA A 192 11.00 4.14 16.41
N ILE A 193 10.11 3.94 15.43
CA ILE A 193 8.66 3.85 15.64
C ILE A 193 8.10 2.43 15.47
N GLU A 194 8.97 1.45 15.20
CA GLU A 194 8.60 0.05 14.98
C GLU A 194 7.67 -0.48 16.10
N PRO A 195 6.55 -1.13 15.75
CA PRO A 195 5.56 -1.59 16.72
C PRO A 195 5.94 -2.96 17.28
N LEU A 196 6.93 -2.98 18.17
CA LEU A 196 7.47 -4.20 18.78
C LEU A 196 6.57 -4.82 19.86
N GLU A 197 5.63 -4.04 20.39
CA GLU A 197 4.75 -4.43 21.48
C GLU A 197 3.29 -4.40 21.02
N SER A 198 2.48 -5.20 21.70
CA SER A 198 1.04 -5.20 21.51
C SER A 198 0.43 -3.86 21.93
N LYS A 199 -0.61 -3.46 21.21
CA LYS A 199 -1.30 -2.19 21.46
C LYS A 199 -2.79 -2.40 21.59
N GLN A 200 -3.40 -1.57 22.43
CA GLN A 200 -4.83 -1.46 22.52
C GLN A 200 -5.20 0.01 22.64
N GLN A 201 -6.16 0.43 21.82
CA GLN A 201 -6.71 1.78 21.84
C GLN A 201 -8.23 1.71 21.88
N ARG A 202 -8.82 2.72 22.53
CA ARG A 202 -10.26 2.93 22.53
C ARG A 202 -10.56 4.33 22.00
N SER A 203 -11.52 4.41 21.10
CA SER A 203 -12.06 5.65 20.57
C SER A 203 -13.57 5.49 20.59
N ASP A 204 -14.23 6.31 21.41
CA ASP A 204 -15.66 6.20 21.72
C ASP A 204 -16.06 4.77 22.16
N GLU A 205 -16.95 4.13 21.41
CA GLU A 205 -17.44 2.77 21.63
C GLU A 205 -16.63 1.71 20.85
N GLN A 206 -15.65 2.12 20.06
CA GLN A 206 -14.83 1.21 19.25
C GLN A 206 -13.48 0.91 19.93
N THR A 207 -13.04 -0.34 19.81
CA THR A 207 -11.76 -0.83 20.34
C THR A 207 -10.90 -1.39 19.21
N TYR A 208 -9.64 -0.92 19.16
CA TYR A 208 -8.59 -1.47 18.32
C TYR A 208 -7.64 -2.29 19.19
N ILE A 209 -7.32 -3.51 18.75
CA ILE A 209 -6.38 -4.41 19.41
C ILE A 209 -5.36 -4.90 18.38
N GLN A 210 -4.08 -4.81 18.70
CA GLN A 210 -2.96 -5.21 17.88
C GLN A 210 -2.08 -6.15 18.69
N PRO A 211 -2.34 -7.47 18.66
CA PRO A 211 -1.42 -8.46 19.23
C PRO A 211 -0.11 -8.51 18.44
N SER A 212 1.00 -8.77 19.15
CA SER A 212 2.34 -8.93 18.58
C SER A 212 2.73 -10.39 18.34
N SER A 213 1.98 -11.35 18.91
CA SER A 213 2.27 -12.78 18.81
C SER A 213 0.99 -13.63 18.64
N VAL A 214 1.16 -14.87 18.16
CA VAL A 214 0.06 -15.84 18.01
C VAL A 214 -0.51 -16.26 19.37
N SER A 215 0.32 -16.33 20.41
CA SER A 215 -0.11 -16.63 21.78
C SER A 215 -1.07 -15.55 22.28
N GLU A 216 -0.68 -14.28 22.14
CA GLU A 216 -1.52 -13.16 22.54
C GLU A 216 -2.78 -13.04 21.68
N LEU A 217 -2.69 -13.32 20.37
CA LEU A 217 -3.88 -13.37 19.50
C LEU A 217 -4.91 -14.38 20.04
N THR A 218 -4.47 -15.54 20.53
CA THR A 218 -5.35 -16.57 21.08
C THR A 218 -6.07 -16.07 22.34
N GLU A 219 -5.35 -15.41 23.25
CA GLU A 219 -5.90 -14.82 24.47
C GLU A 219 -6.90 -13.69 24.15
N VAL A 220 -6.53 -12.81 23.22
CA VAL A 220 -7.38 -11.70 22.77
C VAL A 220 -8.66 -12.21 22.13
N LEU A 221 -8.58 -13.25 21.29
CA LEU A 221 -9.76 -13.87 20.67
C LEU A 221 -10.68 -14.52 21.69
N ALA A 222 -10.13 -15.18 22.71
CA ALA A 222 -10.93 -15.76 23.80
C ALA A 222 -11.70 -14.69 24.59
N GLN A 223 -11.10 -13.51 24.78
CA GLN A 223 -11.74 -12.37 25.46
C GLN A 223 -12.70 -11.58 24.56
N ASN A 224 -12.52 -11.64 23.24
CA ASN A 224 -13.26 -10.85 22.25
C ASN A 224 -13.82 -11.74 21.13
N PRO A 225 -14.72 -12.70 21.43
CA PRO A 225 -15.17 -13.71 20.47
C PRO A 225 -15.95 -13.13 19.26
N ASN A 226 -16.45 -11.90 19.38
CA ASN A 226 -17.20 -11.21 18.31
C ASN A 226 -16.37 -10.15 17.59
N ALA A 227 -15.06 -10.04 17.89
CA ALA A 227 -14.21 -9.06 17.25
C ALA A 227 -14.01 -9.36 15.77
N THR A 228 -13.97 -8.32 14.96
CA THR A 228 -13.61 -8.44 13.55
C THR A 228 -12.10 -8.55 13.41
N LEU A 229 -11.65 -9.64 12.79
CA LEU A 229 -10.25 -9.78 12.39
C LEU A 229 -9.96 -8.89 11.19
N LEU A 230 -8.84 -8.17 11.24
CA LEU A 230 -8.36 -7.31 10.18
C LEU A 230 -6.94 -7.71 9.78
N ALA A 231 -6.74 -8.02 8.51
CA ALA A 231 -5.42 -8.14 7.89
C ALA A 231 -5.28 -7.10 6.78
N GLY A 232 -5.46 -7.50 5.52
CA GLY A 232 -5.38 -6.61 4.36
C GLY A 232 -6.47 -5.54 4.25
N GLY A 233 -7.63 -5.77 4.87
CA GLY A 233 -8.74 -4.82 4.94
C GLY A 233 -9.50 -4.60 3.63
N THR A 234 -9.22 -5.36 2.56
CA THR A 234 -9.85 -5.17 1.25
C THR A 234 -11.34 -5.48 1.25
N ASP A 235 -11.80 -6.45 2.06
CA ASP A 235 -13.23 -6.74 2.26
C ASP A 235 -13.82 -5.97 3.45
N VAL A 236 -13.14 -6.00 4.59
CA VAL A 236 -13.57 -5.30 5.83
C VAL A 236 -13.70 -3.79 5.60
N GLY A 237 -12.85 -3.21 4.76
CA GLY A 237 -12.96 -1.82 4.32
C GLY A 237 -14.31 -1.53 3.67
N LEU A 238 -14.80 -2.42 2.80
CA LEU A 238 -16.10 -2.28 2.13
C LEU A 238 -17.29 -2.41 3.08
N TRP A 239 -17.15 -3.20 4.15
CA TRP A 239 -18.16 -3.25 5.20
C TRP A 239 -18.38 -1.86 5.80
N VAL A 240 -17.33 -1.07 5.97
CA VAL A 240 -17.41 0.30 6.48
C VAL A 240 -17.81 1.29 5.40
N THR A 241 -17.12 1.29 4.25
CA THR A 241 -17.29 2.37 3.24
C THR A 241 -18.52 2.20 2.37
N LYS A 242 -18.98 0.97 2.15
CA LYS A 242 -20.14 0.66 1.28
C LYS A 242 -21.33 0.12 2.03
N GLN A 243 -21.11 -0.71 3.04
CA GLN A 243 -22.20 -1.28 3.84
C GLN A 243 -22.49 -0.46 5.09
N HIS A 244 -21.69 0.58 5.39
CA HIS A 244 -21.86 1.47 6.54
C HIS A 244 -21.95 0.73 7.88
N LYS A 245 -21.30 -0.43 7.99
CA LYS A 245 -21.21 -1.21 9.23
C LYS A 245 -20.28 -0.50 10.22
N ILE A 246 -20.68 -0.50 11.48
CA ILE A 246 -19.86 -0.06 12.60
C ILE A 246 -19.15 -1.29 13.17
N LEU A 247 -17.81 -1.23 13.23
CA LEU A 247 -16.99 -2.31 13.78
C LEU A 247 -16.57 -1.94 15.21
N ASN A 248 -17.26 -2.48 16.20
CA ASN A 248 -17.03 -2.14 17.61
C ASN A 248 -15.70 -2.67 18.15
N GLN A 249 -15.22 -3.81 17.64
CA GLN A 249 -13.96 -4.41 18.06
C GLN A 249 -13.21 -4.90 16.82
N VAL A 250 -11.98 -4.42 16.65
CA VAL A 250 -11.12 -4.78 15.52
C VAL A 250 -9.81 -5.32 16.08
N ILE A 251 -9.44 -6.55 15.69
CA ILE A 251 -8.15 -7.16 16.00
C ILE A 251 -7.30 -7.17 14.73
N TYR A 252 -6.19 -6.44 14.73
CA TYR A 252 -5.29 -6.36 13.60
C TYR A 252 -4.18 -7.42 13.66
N LEU A 253 -4.08 -8.23 12.61
CA LEU A 253 -3.14 -9.34 12.50
C LEU A 253 -1.78 -8.94 11.93
N GLY A 254 -1.69 -7.76 11.30
CA GLY A 254 -0.53 -7.38 10.50
C GLY A 254 0.72 -6.98 11.29
N GLN A 255 0.75 -7.17 12.61
CA GLN A 255 1.98 -7.10 13.42
C GLN A 255 2.48 -8.46 13.94
N ILE A 256 1.77 -9.55 13.64
CA ILE A 256 2.21 -10.88 14.04
C ILE A 256 3.14 -11.43 12.96
N GLU A 257 4.45 -11.39 13.19
CA GLU A 257 5.45 -11.85 12.22
C GLU A 257 5.29 -13.32 11.82
N ALA A 258 4.85 -14.18 12.75
CA ALA A 258 4.56 -15.58 12.45
C ALA A 258 3.44 -15.78 11.41
N LEU A 259 2.53 -14.80 11.25
CA LEU A 259 1.47 -14.85 10.24
C LEU A 259 1.89 -14.29 8.88
N LYS A 260 3.11 -13.75 8.75
CA LYS A 260 3.64 -13.18 7.50
C LYS A 260 4.63 -14.10 6.79
N GLN A 261 4.81 -15.33 7.29
CA GLN A 261 5.78 -16.27 6.76
C GLN A 261 5.22 -17.07 5.58
N ILE A 262 6.11 -17.42 4.65
CA ILE A 262 5.83 -18.39 3.59
C ILE A 262 6.89 -19.49 3.71
N GLU A 263 6.47 -20.72 4.01
CA GLU A 263 7.36 -21.86 4.19
C GLU A 263 7.16 -22.88 3.07
N CYS A 264 8.25 -23.20 2.38
CA CYS A 264 8.28 -24.19 1.32
C CYS A 264 8.96 -25.47 1.82
N SER A 265 8.25 -26.59 1.76
CA SER A 265 8.84 -27.92 1.96
C SER A 265 8.81 -28.72 0.65
N SER A 266 9.34 -29.94 0.66
CA SER A 266 9.35 -30.82 -0.53
C SER A 266 7.95 -31.20 -1.03
N ASN A 267 6.91 -31.11 -0.20
CA ASN A 267 5.56 -31.54 -0.54
C ASN A 267 4.44 -30.58 -0.10
N ARG A 268 4.76 -29.43 0.49
CA ARG A 268 3.78 -28.46 0.95
C ARG A 268 4.27 -27.03 0.82
N LEU A 269 3.32 -26.13 0.63
CA LEU A 269 3.51 -24.69 0.72
C LEU A 269 2.60 -24.18 1.83
N GLU A 270 3.18 -23.61 2.89
CA GLU A 270 2.45 -23.02 4.00
C GLU A 270 2.52 -21.50 3.86
N ILE A 271 1.36 -20.83 3.85
CA ILE A 271 1.23 -19.39 3.67
C ILE A 271 0.54 -18.82 4.91
N GLY A 272 1.23 -17.92 5.60
CA GLY A 272 0.69 -17.24 6.77
C GLY A 272 -0.51 -16.36 6.44
N ALA A 273 -1.43 -16.20 7.40
CA ALA A 273 -2.70 -15.51 7.17
C ALA A 273 -2.59 -14.01 6.86
N ALA A 274 -1.45 -13.39 7.19
CA ALA A 274 -1.16 -11.99 6.92
C ALA A 274 -0.30 -11.77 5.65
N VAL A 275 0.02 -12.83 4.90
CA VAL A 275 0.75 -12.74 3.63
C VAL A 275 -0.16 -12.15 2.55
N THR A 276 0.29 -11.08 1.91
CA THR A 276 -0.42 -10.42 0.81
C THR A 276 -0.34 -11.21 -0.49
N TYR A 277 -1.29 -10.98 -1.41
CA TYR A 277 -1.20 -11.55 -2.75
C TYR A 277 0.12 -11.18 -3.44
N SER A 278 0.55 -9.91 -3.33
CA SER A 278 1.81 -9.46 -3.95
C SER A 278 3.05 -10.19 -3.42
N GLU A 279 3.07 -10.61 -2.15
CA GLU A 279 4.17 -11.39 -1.56
C GLU A 279 4.12 -12.86 -1.98
N ALA A 280 2.92 -13.45 -2.03
CA ALA A 280 2.75 -14.86 -2.36
C ALA A 280 2.86 -15.16 -3.86
N MET A 281 2.50 -14.21 -4.73
CA MET A 281 2.43 -14.41 -6.18
C MET A 281 3.71 -14.98 -6.80
N PRO A 282 4.93 -14.45 -6.54
CA PRO A 282 6.15 -15.00 -7.15
C PRO A 282 6.37 -16.47 -6.80
N ILE A 283 6.07 -16.87 -5.56
CA ILE A 283 6.23 -18.24 -5.08
C ILE A 283 5.14 -19.14 -5.67
N LEU A 284 3.89 -18.67 -5.71
CA LEU A 284 2.79 -19.39 -6.33
C LEU A 284 3.03 -19.64 -7.82
N ILE A 285 3.53 -18.64 -8.56
CA ILE A 285 3.86 -18.79 -9.99
C ILE A 285 5.03 -19.76 -10.17
N GLN A 286 6.04 -19.71 -9.31
CA GLN A 286 7.16 -20.64 -9.37
C GLN A 286 6.71 -22.10 -9.21
N HIS A 287 5.79 -22.38 -8.27
CA HIS A 287 5.30 -23.74 -8.00
C HIS A 287 4.14 -24.17 -8.90
N PHE A 288 3.32 -23.21 -9.35
CA PHE A 288 2.15 -23.42 -10.19
C PHE A 288 2.12 -22.44 -11.37
N PRO A 289 3.00 -22.61 -12.37
CA PRO A 289 3.14 -21.65 -13.48
C PRO A 289 1.82 -21.40 -14.24
N MET A 290 0.94 -22.41 -14.29
CA MET A 290 -0.39 -22.29 -14.90
C MET A 290 -1.31 -21.25 -14.23
N MET A 291 -1.01 -20.82 -13.01
CA MET A 291 -1.79 -19.80 -12.29
C MET A 291 -1.36 -18.38 -12.62
N GLU A 292 -0.25 -18.17 -13.34
CA GLU A 292 0.31 -16.85 -13.60
C GLU A 292 -0.71 -15.88 -14.21
N GLU A 293 -1.34 -16.29 -15.32
CA GLU A 293 -2.34 -15.46 -15.99
C GLU A 293 -3.54 -15.14 -15.08
N TYR A 294 -4.00 -16.11 -14.30
CA TYR A 294 -5.09 -15.92 -13.35
C TYR A 294 -4.71 -14.90 -12.27
N LEU A 295 -3.53 -15.04 -11.66
CA LEU A 295 -3.07 -14.17 -10.58
C LEU A 295 -2.87 -12.72 -11.04
N TYR A 296 -2.38 -12.51 -12.27
CA TYR A 296 -2.26 -11.16 -12.83
C TYR A 296 -3.62 -10.50 -13.14
N ARG A 297 -4.65 -11.30 -13.43
CA ARG A 297 -6.03 -10.83 -13.61
C ARG A 297 -6.82 -10.73 -12.30
N HIS A 298 -6.29 -11.30 -11.21
CA HIS A 298 -6.92 -11.26 -9.90
C HIS A 298 -6.73 -9.89 -9.25
N SER A 299 -7.76 -9.06 -9.31
CA SER A 299 -7.80 -7.70 -8.75
C SER A 299 -6.72 -6.77 -9.30
N SER A 300 -6.64 -5.55 -8.77
CA SER A 300 -5.58 -4.60 -9.12
C SER A 300 -4.33 -4.78 -8.25
N THR A 301 -3.21 -4.19 -8.68
CA THR A 301 -1.96 -4.17 -7.91
C THR A 301 -2.16 -3.55 -6.52
N GLN A 302 -2.97 -2.50 -6.41
CA GLN A 302 -3.25 -1.84 -5.13
C GLN A 302 -4.04 -2.74 -4.17
N ILE A 303 -5.00 -3.50 -4.69
CA ILE A 303 -5.73 -4.51 -3.91
C ILE A 303 -4.78 -5.63 -3.50
N ARG A 304 -3.98 -6.17 -4.41
CA ARG A 304 -3.04 -7.27 -4.10
C ARG A 304 -1.93 -6.89 -3.12
N ASN A 305 -1.55 -5.61 -3.08
CA ASN A 305 -0.57 -5.06 -2.14
C ASN A 305 -1.08 -4.97 -0.70
N SER A 306 -2.39 -5.10 -0.47
CA SER A 306 -3.00 -5.08 0.86
C SER A 306 -3.71 -6.38 1.17
N GLY A 307 -4.54 -6.88 0.25
CA GLY A 307 -5.31 -8.11 0.38
C GLY A 307 -4.42 -9.32 0.64
N THR A 308 -4.84 -10.13 1.59
CA THR A 308 -4.14 -11.33 2.05
C THR A 308 -4.80 -12.58 1.50
N ILE A 309 -4.02 -13.61 1.17
CA ILE A 309 -4.55 -14.84 0.56
C ILE A 309 -5.61 -15.51 1.43
N VAL A 310 -5.34 -15.64 2.73
CA VAL A 310 -6.26 -16.32 3.68
C VAL A 310 -7.45 -15.43 4.05
N GLY A 311 -7.35 -14.12 3.81
CA GLY A 311 -8.46 -13.20 4.07
C GLY A 311 -9.55 -13.24 3.00
N ASN A 312 -9.24 -13.80 1.83
CA ASN A 312 -10.16 -14.00 0.71
C ASN A 312 -10.87 -15.34 0.81
#